data_AF-A0A6I9Y8V0-F1
#
_entry.id   AF-A0A6I9Y8V0-F1
#
_cell.length_a   1.000
_cell.length_b   1.000
_cell.length_c   1.000
_cell.angle_alpha   90.00
_cell.angle_beta   90.00
_cell.angle_gamma   90.00
#
_symmetry.space_group_name_H-M   'P 1'
#
loop_
_entity.id
_entity.type
_entity.pdbx_description
1 polymer ?
#
loop_
_entity_poly.entity_id
_entity_poly.type
_entity_poly.pdbx_seq_one_letter_code
_entity_poly.pdbx_strand_id
1 'polypeptide(L)'
;MVRRIMWKTLLRIELGAAGNQAPSVLPFLLPGLRYGSSSAIDQHHELARERSKTVTSFYNQSAIDAAAEKPSVRLTPTTMLYSGRSQDGSHLLKSSRYLHHELPVRIAHRIKGFRSLPFIIGCNPTILHVVGAPRSAGKHRKEMAHNWRWIPDFVGIICTRLSPKKIIEKWVDFARRLCEHKYGNAPQVRINGHVAARFPFIPMPLDYILPELLKNAMRATMESHLDTPYNVPDIIITIANNDIDLIIRISDRGAGIPHDHVDKVTDYHFTTAEASNQDPRMNSLFGNMVEMGNSAQSGPMHGFGFGLPTSRAYAEYLGGSLTLQSLQGIGTDVYLRLKHIDGKEESFRI
;
A
#
# COMPACT_ATOMS: atom_id res chain seq x y z
N MET A 1 29.45 -14.68 20.34
CA MET A 1 30.78 -14.80 19.71
C MET A 1 30.90 -16.00 18.74
N VAL A 2 30.24 -17.15 19.01
CA VAL A 2 30.28 -18.36 18.15
C VAL A 2 29.46 -18.24 16.85
N ARG A 3 28.46 -17.36 16.75
CA ARG A 3 27.66 -17.15 15.52
C ARG A 3 28.36 -16.34 14.40
N ARG A 4 29.50 -15.71 14.69
CA ARG A 4 30.26 -14.89 13.71
C ARG A 4 31.30 -15.72 12.94
N ILE A 5 31.60 -16.94 13.41
CA ILE A 5 32.63 -17.83 12.85
C ILE A 5 32.02 -18.78 11.79
N MET A 6 30.78 -19.26 11.97
CA MET A 6 30.11 -20.10 10.96
C MET A 6 29.85 -19.39 9.61
N TRP A 7 29.68 -18.06 9.61
CA TRP A 7 29.42 -17.32 8.37
C TRP A 7 30.68 -17.10 7.51
N LYS A 8 31.88 -17.07 8.12
CA LYS A 8 33.13 -16.94 7.37
C LYS A 8 33.51 -18.23 6.63
N THR A 9 33.03 -19.38 7.09
CA THR A 9 33.29 -20.69 6.46
C THR A 9 32.38 -20.95 5.26
N LEU A 10 31.13 -20.46 5.30
CA LEU A 10 30.18 -20.57 4.17
C LEU A 10 30.50 -19.62 3.01
N LEU A 11 31.09 -18.44 3.28
CA LEU A 11 31.49 -17.49 2.22
C LEU A 11 32.77 -17.89 1.47
N ARG A 12 33.53 -18.87 1.97
CA ARG A 12 34.78 -19.38 1.35
C ARG A 12 34.57 -20.57 0.41
N ILE A 13 33.37 -21.14 0.36
CA ILE A 13 33.05 -22.31 -0.49
C ILE A 13 32.47 -21.88 -1.86
N GLU A 14 31.94 -20.67 -1.99
CA GLU A 14 31.38 -20.16 -3.27
C GLU A 14 32.34 -19.26 -4.09
N LEU A 15 33.56 -19.00 -3.62
CA LEU A 15 34.55 -18.17 -4.34
C LEU A 15 35.86 -18.93 -4.59
N GLY A 16 35.76 -20.08 -5.25
CA GLY A 16 36.92 -20.86 -5.69
C GLY A 16 36.78 -21.27 -7.15
N ALA A 17 37.31 -20.44 -8.07
CA ALA A 17 37.95 -20.83 -9.34
C ALA A 17 38.01 -19.64 -10.32
N ALA A 18 39.05 -18.81 -10.23
CA ALA A 18 39.66 -18.14 -11.39
C ALA A 18 41.00 -17.53 -10.93
N GLY A 19 42.07 -17.90 -11.63
CA GLY A 19 43.45 -17.73 -11.19
C GLY A 19 44.03 -16.32 -11.29
N ASN A 20 45.16 -16.20 -10.61
CA ASN A 20 46.14 -15.11 -10.58
C ASN A 20 46.50 -14.54 -11.96
N GLN A 21 46.52 -13.21 -12.06
CA GLN A 21 47.67 -12.44 -12.58
C GLN A 21 47.47 -10.93 -12.35
N ALA A 22 48.48 -10.28 -11.79
CA ALA A 22 48.70 -8.84 -11.73
C ALA A 22 50.24 -8.62 -11.67
N PRO A 23 50.80 -7.42 -11.89
CA PRO A 23 50.35 -6.26 -12.67
C PRO A 23 51.43 -5.77 -13.67
N SER A 24 51.12 -4.82 -14.56
CA SER A 24 52.15 -3.94 -15.14
C SER A 24 51.60 -2.52 -15.36
N VAL A 25 52.52 -1.56 -15.26
CA VAL A 25 52.29 -0.17 -14.92
C VAL A 25 52.74 0.72 -16.09
N LEU A 26 51.88 1.68 -16.48
CA LEU A 26 52.09 2.94 -17.25
C LEU A 26 52.35 2.86 -18.77
N PRO A 27 52.11 3.96 -19.56
CA PRO A 27 51.61 5.30 -19.19
C PRO A 27 50.41 5.82 -20.02
N PHE A 28 49.88 6.95 -19.52
CA PHE A 28 48.93 7.87 -20.14
C PHE A 28 49.20 8.18 -21.63
N LEU A 29 48.15 8.08 -22.45
CA LEU A 29 47.96 8.86 -23.67
C LEU A 29 46.44 8.93 -23.98
N LEU A 30 45.86 10.11 -23.82
CA LEU A 30 44.56 10.46 -24.39
C LEU A 30 44.67 10.44 -25.92
N PRO A 31 43.70 9.87 -26.63
CA PRO A 31 43.00 10.73 -27.60
C PRO A 31 41.49 10.43 -27.76
N GLY A 32 40.73 11.51 -27.84
CA GLY A 32 39.60 11.61 -28.76
C GLY A 32 38.26 11.09 -28.27
N LEU A 33 37.40 12.02 -27.82
CA LEU A 33 35.96 11.86 -27.97
C LEU A 33 35.65 11.56 -29.44
N ARG A 34 35.32 10.30 -29.75
CA ARG A 34 34.42 10.00 -30.86
C ARG A 34 33.01 10.12 -30.33
N TYR A 35 32.41 11.29 -30.50
CA TYR A 35 30.96 11.41 -30.56
C TYR A 35 30.50 10.62 -31.79
N GLY A 36 30.17 9.34 -31.58
CA GLY A 36 29.35 8.62 -32.54
C GLY A 36 27.94 9.18 -32.44
N SER A 37 27.54 9.98 -33.43
CA SER A 37 26.16 10.41 -33.61
C SER A 37 25.29 9.17 -33.88
N SER A 38 24.77 8.55 -32.83
CA SER A 38 23.65 7.62 -32.98
C SER A 38 22.43 8.46 -33.36
N SER A 39 21.88 8.20 -34.54
CA SER A 39 20.71 8.92 -35.03
C SER A 39 19.53 8.68 -34.07
N ALA A 40 18.66 9.67 -33.87
CA ALA A 40 17.45 9.49 -33.06
C ALA A 40 16.57 8.31 -33.57
N ILE A 41 16.70 7.98 -34.86
CA ILE A 41 16.02 6.85 -35.51
C ILE A 41 16.61 5.50 -35.05
N ASP A 42 17.93 5.39 -34.89
CA ASP A 42 18.57 4.19 -34.36
C ASP A 42 18.21 3.94 -32.89
N GLN A 43 18.13 5.00 -32.08
CA GLN A 43 17.67 4.89 -30.68
C GLN A 43 16.22 4.41 -30.59
N HIS A 44 15.33 4.89 -31.48
CA HIS A 44 13.95 4.41 -31.55
C HIS A 44 13.84 2.95 -31.97
N HIS A 45 14.66 2.51 -32.94
CA HIS A 45 14.70 1.10 -33.38
C HIS A 45 15.27 0.18 -32.31
N GLU A 46 16.28 0.62 -31.56
CA GLU A 46 16.90 -0.15 -30.49
C GLU A 46 15.94 -0.31 -29.30
N LEU A 47 15.25 0.77 -28.88
CA LEU A 47 14.17 0.72 -27.89
C LEU A 47 13.00 -0.17 -28.34
N ALA A 48 12.60 -0.11 -29.61
CA ALA A 48 11.55 -0.98 -30.14
C ALA A 48 11.98 -2.47 -30.14
N ARG A 49 13.26 -2.74 -30.40
CA ARG A 49 13.84 -4.10 -30.37
C ARG A 49 13.97 -4.62 -28.95
N GLU A 50 14.36 -3.78 -27.99
CA GLU A 50 14.38 -4.13 -26.56
C GLU A 50 12.97 -4.36 -26.00
N ARG A 51 11.99 -3.54 -26.40
CA ARG A 51 10.57 -3.77 -26.10
C ARG A 51 10.12 -5.11 -26.67
N SER A 52 10.48 -5.43 -27.91
CA SER A 52 10.12 -6.70 -28.56
C SER A 52 10.78 -7.91 -27.89
N LYS A 53 12.05 -7.81 -27.48
CA LYS A 53 12.76 -8.87 -26.72
C LYS A 53 12.15 -9.07 -25.33
N THR A 54 11.82 -7.97 -24.64
CA THR A 54 11.16 -8.00 -23.33
C THR A 54 9.78 -8.65 -23.43
N VAL A 55 8.97 -8.24 -24.42
CA VAL A 55 7.66 -8.81 -24.73
C VAL A 55 7.75 -10.29 -25.14
N THR A 56 8.78 -10.71 -25.87
CA THR A 56 8.96 -12.13 -26.22
C THR A 56 9.37 -12.96 -24.99
N SER A 57 10.25 -12.43 -24.13
CA SER A 57 10.61 -13.07 -22.86
C SER A 57 9.45 -13.11 -21.85
N PHE A 58 8.48 -12.20 -22.01
CA PHE A 58 7.28 -12.10 -21.18
C PHE A 58 6.35 -13.29 -21.39
N TYR A 59 6.24 -13.84 -22.61
CA TYR A 59 5.38 -15.00 -22.90
C TYR A 59 6.09 -16.36 -22.72
N ASN A 60 7.43 -16.42 -22.80
CA ASN A 60 8.20 -17.67 -22.74
C ASN A 60 8.93 -17.88 -21.41
N GLN A 61 8.20 -18.18 -20.32
CA GLN A 61 8.82 -18.67 -19.08
C GLN A 61 8.03 -19.83 -18.46
N SER A 62 8.41 -21.06 -18.84
CA SER A 62 7.78 -22.31 -18.38
C SER A 62 7.77 -22.48 -16.85
N ALA A 63 8.77 -21.94 -16.14
CA ALA A 63 8.83 -21.97 -14.68
C ALA A 63 7.75 -21.12 -14.00
N ILE A 64 7.31 -20.02 -14.64
CA ILE A 64 6.22 -19.19 -14.12
C ILE A 64 4.89 -19.93 -14.32
N ASP A 65 4.69 -20.54 -15.48
CA ASP A 65 3.46 -21.26 -15.79
C ASP A 65 3.29 -22.48 -14.87
N ALA A 66 4.36 -23.26 -14.65
CA ALA A 66 4.35 -24.37 -13.69
C ALA A 66 4.12 -23.93 -12.23
N ALA A 67 4.50 -22.70 -11.86
CA ALA A 67 4.22 -22.15 -10.53
C ALA A 67 2.78 -21.60 -10.43
N ALA A 68 2.23 -21.06 -11.52
CA ALA A 68 0.88 -20.49 -11.60
C ALA A 68 -0.23 -21.53 -11.73
N GLU A 69 0.10 -22.80 -11.92
CA GLU A 69 -0.85 -23.93 -11.87
C GLU A 69 -1.08 -24.43 -10.45
N LYS A 70 -0.18 -24.12 -9.51
CA LYS A 70 -0.28 -24.59 -8.12
C LYS A 70 -1.36 -23.79 -7.38
N PRO A 71 -2.22 -24.45 -6.58
CA PRO A 71 -3.20 -23.73 -5.77
C PRO A 71 -2.48 -22.89 -4.69
N SER A 72 -2.94 -21.65 -4.49
CA SER A 72 -2.42 -20.82 -3.39
C SER A 72 -3.07 -21.23 -2.06
N VAL A 73 -2.26 -21.53 -1.05
CA VAL A 73 -2.77 -21.81 0.29
C VAL A 73 -2.91 -20.49 1.05
N ARG A 74 -4.12 -20.22 1.56
CA ARG A 74 -4.36 -19.06 2.43
C ARG A 74 -4.29 -19.47 3.89
N LEU A 75 -3.63 -18.66 4.72
CA LEU A 75 -3.53 -18.86 6.17
C LEU A 75 -4.58 -18.06 6.90
N THR A 76 -5.09 -18.60 8.01
CA THR A 76 -5.85 -17.77 8.96
C THR A 76 -4.88 -16.97 9.83
N PRO A 77 -5.22 -15.72 10.19
CA PRO A 77 -4.47 -14.94 11.17
C PRO A 77 -4.30 -15.68 12.51
N THR A 78 -5.28 -16.52 12.86
CA THR A 78 -5.23 -17.43 14.00
C THR A 78 -4.06 -18.41 13.92
N THR A 79 -3.84 -19.07 12.77
CA THR A 79 -2.67 -19.93 12.56
C THR A 79 -1.36 -19.14 12.69
N MET A 80 -1.32 -17.89 12.22
CA MET A 80 -0.15 -17.02 12.39
C MET A 80 0.12 -16.68 13.86
N LEU A 81 -0.92 -16.30 14.62
CA LEU A 81 -0.84 -16.02 16.07
C LEU A 81 -0.29 -17.22 16.85
N TYR A 82 -0.79 -18.43 16.58
CA TYR A 82 -0.37 -19.63 17.28
C TYR A 82 1.02 -20.10 16.86
N SER A 83 1.44 -19.85 15.61
CA SER A 83 2.79 -20.16 15.17
C SER A 83 3.86 -19.31 15.89
N GLY A 84 3.58 -18.06 16.25
CA GLY A 84 4.59 -17.14 16.80
C GLY A 84 5.01 -17.36 18.27
N ARG A 85 4.44 -18.33 18.99
CA ARG A 85 4.65 -18.48 20.45
C ARG A 85 5.65 -19.56 20.88
N SER A 86 6.28 -20.27 19.94
CA SER A 86 7.19 -21.38 20.28
C SER A 86 8.58 -20.89 20.72
N GLN A 87 9.00 -21.26 21.93
CA GLN A 87 10.28 -20.83 22.54
C GLN A 87 11.53 -21.41 21.85
N ASP A 88 11.37 -22.52 21.14
CA ASP A 88 12.43 -23.25 20.43
C ASP A 88 12.87 -22.58 19.10
N GLY A 89 12.14 -21.55 18.64
CA GLY A 89 12.38 -20.91 17.35
C GLY A 89 12.03 -21.76 16.13
N SER A 90 11.47 -22.96 16.30
CA SER A 90 11.09 -23.85 15.19
C SER A 90 10.01 -23.24 14.29
N HIS A 91 9.18 -22.38 14.87
CA HIS A 91 8.17 -21.62 14.15
C HIS A 91 8.75 -20.68 13.08
N LEU A 92 9.95 -20.15 13.29
CA LEU A 92 10.62 -19.29 12.29
C LEU A 92 11.02 -20.10 11.06
N LEU A 93 11.53 -21.32 11.26
CA LEU A 93 11.84 -22.24 10.17
C LEU A 93 10.58 -22.69 9.43
N LYS A 94 9.49 -22.97 10.16
CA LYS A 94 8.20 -23.32 9.57
C LYS A 94 7.62 -22.17 8.73
N SER A 95 7.66 -20.95 9.26
CA SER A 95 7.23 -19.73 8.56
C SER A 95 8.09 -19.46 7.31
N SER A 96 9.41 -19.58 7.43
CA SER A 96 10.34 -19.43 6.31
C SER A 96 10.05 -20.43 5.18
N ARG A 97 9.84 -21.71 5.51
CA ARG A 97 9.47 -22.75 4.54
C ARG A 97 8.13 -22.45 3.86
N TYR A 98 7.12 -22.03 4.63
CA TYR A 98 5.83 -21.62 4.08
C TYR A 98 5.99 -20.47 3.07
N LEU A 99 6.68 -19.39 3.46
CA LEU A 99 6.89 -18.23 2.58
C LEU A 99 7.69 -18.61 1.31
N HIS A 100 8.69 -19.47 1.44
CA HIS A 100 9.50 -19.93 0.31
C HIS A 100 8.68 -20.70 -0.73
N HIS A 101 7.64 -21.43 -0.30
CA HIS A 101 6.75 -22.15 -1.21
C HIS A 101 5.60 -21.28 -1.74
N GLU A 102 5.03 -20.40 -0.92
CA GLU A 102 3.82 -19.63 -1.28
C GLU A 102 4.12 -18.35 -2.07
N LEU A 103 5.19 -17.61 -1.75
CA LEU A 103 5.48 -16.34 -2.43
C LEU A 103 5.67 -16.54 -3.95
N PRO A 104 6.43 -17.54 -4.44
CA PRO A 104 6.56 -17.77 -5.87
C PRO A 104 5.23 -18.08 -6.57
N VAL A 105 4.35 -18.89 -5.95
CA VAL A 105 3.03 -19.25 -6.49
C VAL A 105 2.14 -18.01 -6.61
N ARG A 106 2.07 -17.19 -5.55
CA ARG A 106 1.26 -15.97 -5.55
C ARG A 106 1.78 -14.94 -6.57
N ILE A 107 3.09 -14.79 -6.69
CA ILE A 107 3.71 -13.94 -7.71
C ILE A 107 3.40 -14.47 -9.11
N ALA A 108 3.49 -15.77 -9.34
CA ALA A 108 3.19 -16.39 -10.63
C ALA A 108 1.73 -16.17 -11.04
N HIS A 109 0.76 -16.30 -10.12
CA HIS A 109 -0.64 -15.93 -10.37
C HIS A 109 -0.80 -14.47 -10.77
N ARG A 110 -0.09 -13.54 -10.11
CA ARG A 110 -0.13 -12.11 -10.48
C ARG A 110 0.44 -11.88 -11.88
N ILE A 111 1.60 -12.48 -12.20
CA ILE A 111 2.21 -12.37 -13.53
C ILE A 111 1.29 -12.95 -14.61
N LYS A 112 0.65 -14.09 -14.35
CA LYS A 112 -0.37 -14.66 -15.25
C LYS A 112 -1.54 -13.71 -15.47
N GLY A 113 -2.00 -13.02 -14.42
CA GLY A 113 -3.01 -11.95 -14.54
C GLY A 113 -2.56 -10.77 -15.41
N PHE A 114 -1.30 -10.35 -15.29
CA PHE A 114 -0.73 -9.32 -16.18
C PHE A 114 -0.65 -9.79 -17.64
N ARG A 115 -0.33 -11.07 -17.87
CA ARG A 115 -0.34 -11.68 -19.22
C ARG A 115 -1.73 -11.75 -19.85
N SER A 116 -2.79 -11.83 -19.05
CA SER A 116 -4.17 -11.81 -19.53
C SER A 116 -4.77 -10.41 -19.72
N LEU A 117 -4.02 -9.34 -19.46
CA LEU A 117 -4.51 -7.98 -19.72
C LEU A 117 -4.71 -7.76 -21.23
N PRO A 118 -5.67 -6.91 -21.62
CA PRO A 118 -5.79 -6.45 -23.00
C PRO A 118 -4.46 -5.93 -23.51
N PHE A 119 -4.06 -6.34 -24.72
CA PHE A 119 -2.73 -6.06 -25.28
C PHE A 119 -2.35 -4.57 -25.20
N ILE A 120 -3.29 -3.67 -25.51
CA ILE A 120 -3.09 -2.22 -25.46
C ILE A 120 -2.69 -1.72 -24.05
N ILE A 121 -3.22 -2.35 -23.00
CA ILE A 121 -2.88 -2.04 -21.60
C ILE A 121 -1.53 -2.68 -21.25
N GLY A 122 -1.32 -3.94 -21.63
CA GLY A 122 -0.09 -4.69 -21.34
C GLY A 122 1.16 -4.07 -21.96
N CYS A 123 1.04 -3.34 -23.07
CA CYS A 123 2.16 -2.66 -23.73
C CYS A 123 2.53 -1.29 -23.12
N ASN A 124 1.79 -0.81 -22.12
CA ASN A 124 2.09 0.44 -21.44
C ASN A 124 3.46 0.32 -20.72
N PRO A 125 4.41 1.27 -20.92
CA PRO A 125 5.75 1.20 -20.32
C PRO A 125 5.76 1.11 -18.80
N THR A 126 4.83 1.77 -18.11
CA THR A 126 4.73 1.73 -16.64
C THR A 126 4.29 0.35 -16.16
N ILE A 127 3.32 -0.27 -16.85
CA ILE A 127 2.85 -1.62 -16.55
C ILE A 127 3.95 -2.65 -16.86
N LEU A 128 4.65 -2.49 -17.99
CA LEU A 128 5.82 -3.31 -18.32
C LEU A 128 6.95 -3.14 -17.32
N HIS A 129 7.14 -1.97 -16.72
CA HIS A 129 8.14 -1.79 -15.66
C HIS A 129 7.75 -2.54 -14.39
N VAL A 130 6.48 -2.51 -13.97
CA VAL A 130 5.99 -3.26 -12.79
C VAL A 130 6.17 -4.77 -12.97
N VAL A 131 5.93 -5.28 -14.17
CA VAL A 131 6.03 -6.73 -14.46
C VAL A 131 7.46 -7.15 -14.82
N GLY A 132 8.17 -6.28 -15.54
CA GLY A 132 9.52 -6.47 -16.02
C GLY A 132 10.59 -6.12 -15.00
N ALA A 133 10.24 -5.49 -13.87
CA ALA A 133 11.12 -5.25 -12.71
C ALA A 133 11.82 -6.57 -12.33
N PRO A 134 13.06 -6.79 -12.80
CA PRO A 134 13.66 -8.09 -12.75
C PRO A 134 14.09 -8.34 -11.32
N ARG A 135 13.60 -9.41 -10.70
CA ARG A 135 14.36 -10.35 -9.83
C ARG A 135 15.21 -9.73 -8.70
N SER A 136 15.01 -8.45 -8.38
CA SER A 136 15.83 -7.62 -7.49
C SER A 136 15.10 -7.31 -6.18
N ALA A 137 13.99 -8.00 -5.91
CA ALA A 137 13.58 -8.33 -4.55
C ALA A 137 14.73 -9.05 -3.78
N GLY A 138 15.68 -9.68 -4.48
CA GLY A 138 16.92 -10.20 -3.89
C GLY A 138 17.95 -9.12 -3.53
N LYS A 139 17.92 -7.93 -4.16
CA LYS A 139 18.91 -6.85 -3.94
C LYS A 139 18.48 -5.85 -2.86
N HIS A 140 17.17 -5.71 -2.60
CA HIS A 140 16.61 -4.95 -1.47
C HIS A 140 16.57 -5.75 -0.15
N ARG A 141 17.36 -6.83 -0.02
CA ARG A 141 17.44 -7.62 1.23
C ARG A 141 18.37 -7.03 2.29
N LYS A 142 19.09 -5.94 2.00
CA LYS A 142 20.16 -5.45 2.90
C LYS A 142 19.79 -4.33 3.87
N GLU A 143 18.59 -3.75 3.83
CA GLU A 143 18.26 -2.64 4.75
C GLU A 143 17.04 -2.86 5.67
N MET A 144 16.20 -3.88 5.43
CA MET A 144 15.03 -4.14 6.29
C MET A 144 15.35 -4.97 7.56
N ALA A 145 16.62 -5.36 7.76
CA ALA A 145 17.04 -6.22 8.86
C ALA A 145 17.44 -5.47 10.14
N HIS A 146 17.52 -4.14 10.11
CA HIS A 146 17.78 -3.36 11.31
C HIS A 146 16.46 -3.04 11.99
N ASN A 147 16.26 -3.70 13.14
CA ASN A 147 15.21 -3.45 14.13
C ASN A 147 13.94 -4.33 14.06
N TRP A 148 14.08 -5.66 14.03
CA TRP A 148 13.07 -6.56 14.62
C TRP A 148 13.05 -6.41 16.15
N ARG A 149 12.80 -5.19 16.64
CA ARG A 149 12.63 -4.94 18.06
C ARG A 149 11.34 -5.60 18.47
N TRP A 150 11.37 -6.41 19.52
CA TRP A 150 10.16 -6.93 20.16
C TRP A 150 9.26 -5.75 20.51
N ILE A 151 8.18 -5.58 19.74
CA ILE A 151 7.17 -4.56 20.05
C ILE A 151 6.23 -5.19 21.07
N PRO A 152 6.10 -4.63 22.28
CA PRO A 152 5.19 -5.17 23.28
C PRO A 152 3.76 -5.21 22.70
N ASP A 153 3.01 -6.25 23.06
CA ASP A 153 1.67 -6.55 22.55
C ASP A 153 1.57 -6.99 21.08
N PHE A 154 2.68 -7.19 20.36
CA PHE A 154 2.66 -7.69 18.97
C PHE A 154 3.22 -9.11 18.84
N VAL A 155 2.55 -9.93 18.02
CA VAL A 155 3.05 -11.21 17.50
C VAL A 155 3.18 -11.07 15.99
N GLY A 156 4.40 -10.81 15.52
CA GLY A 156 4.63 -10.42 14.13
C GLY A 156 3.88 -9.12 13.78
N ILE A 157 2.99 -9.19 12.80
CA ILE A 157 2.15 -8.05 12.39
C ILE A 157 0.84 -7.93 13.19
N ILE A 158 0.53 -8.90 14.07
CA ILE A 158 -0.76 -8.96 14.77
C ILE A 158 -0.62 -8.30 16.12
N CYS A 159 -1.43 -7.28 16.37
CA CYS A 159 -1.54 -6.65 17.69
C CYS A 159 -2.51 -7.47 18.54
N THR A 160 -2.05 -7.95 19.68
CA THR A 160 -2.85 -8.79 20.60
C THR A 160 -3.90 -8.01 21.37
N ARG A 161 -3.74 -6.68 21.51
CA ARG A 161 -4.64 -5.79 22.25
C ARG A 161 -4.83 -4.48 21.51
N LEU A 162 -5.30 -4.55 20.26
CA LEU A 162 -5.56 -3.37 19.44
C LEU A 162 -6.72 -2.57 20.06
N SER A 163 -6.56 -1.25 20.17
CA SER A 163 -7.63 -0.33 20.56
C SER A 163 -8.07 0.44 19.33
N PRO A 164 -9.31 0.24 18.83
CA PRO A 164 -9.82 0.96 17.66
C PRO A 164 -9.79 2.48 17.86
N LYS A 165 -10.13 2.94 19.06
CA LYS A 165 -10.06 4.36 19.40
C LYS A 165 -8.66 4.95 19.19
N LYS A 166 -7.62 4.30 19.73
CA LYS A 166 -6.23 4.82 19.62
C LYS A 166 -5.74 4.88 18.17
N ILE A 167 -6.06 3.89 17.34
CA ILE A 167 -5.66 3.89 15.93
C ILE A 167 -6.46 4.93 15.13
N ILE A 168 -7.74 5.13 15.44
CA ILE A 168 -8.55 6.20 14.85
C ILE A 168 -7.99 7.56 15.23
N GLU A 169 -7.71 7.82 16.51
CA GLU A 169 -7.12 9.08 16.99
C GLU A 169 -5.79 9.40 16.27
N LYS A 170 -4.89 8.42 16.16
CA LYS A 170 -3.62 8.54 15.41
C LYS A 170 -3.87 9.06 13.98
N TRP A 171 -4.85 8.50 13.27
CA TRP A 171 -5.12 8.87 11.88
C TRP A 171 -5.98 10.12 11.74
N VAL A 172 -6.80 10.44 12.73
CA VAL A 172 -7.48 11.73 12.86
C VAL A 172 -6.46 12.84 12.95
N ASP A 173 -5.49 12.74 13.86
CA ASP A 173 -4.44 13.76 14.01
C ASP A 173 -3.64 13.95 12.73
N PHE A 174 -3.35 12.85 12.01
CA PHE A 174 -2.68 12.90 10.71
C PHE A 174 -3.53 13.62 9.66
N ALA A 175 -4.79 13.22 9.47
CA ALA A 175 -5.66 13.80 8.45
C ALA A 175 -6.00 15.27 8.75
N ARG A 176 -6.15 15.63 10.02
CA ARG A 176 -6.37 17.01 10.46
C ARG A 176 -5.20 17.91 10.12
N ARG A 177 -3.96 17.49 10.38
CA ARG A 177 -2.77 18.28 10.02
C ARG A 177 -2.71 18.56 8.52
N LEU A 178 -3.04 17.57 7.68
CA LEU A 178 -3.11 17.77 6.23
C LEU A 178 -4.23 18.74 5.83
N CYS A 179 -5.39 18.62 6.48
CA CYS A 179 -6.54 19.48 6.24
C CYS A 179 -6.28 20.93 6.67
N GLU A 180 -5.74 21.15 7.87
CA GLU A 180 -5.34 22.47 8.39
C GLU A 180 -4.29 23.13 7.50
N HIS A 181 -3.30 22.36 7.01
CA HIS A 181 -2.31 22.87 6.07
C HIS A 181 -2.93 23.34 4.74
N LYS A 182 -3.96 22.65 4.23
CA LYS A 182 -4.59 22.98 2.94
C LYS A 182 -5.67 24.07 3.07
N TYR A 183 -6.53 23.98 4.08
CA TYR A 183 -7.75 24.80 4.22
C TYR A 183 -7.65 25.84 5.34
N GLY A 184 -6.55 25.86 6.10
CA GLY A 184 -6.37 26.74 7.27
C GLY A 184 -7.11 26.28 8.54
N ASN A 185 -8.04 25.33 8.42
CA ASN A 185 -8.76 24.71 9.54
C ASN A 185 -9.11 23.24 9.21
N ALA A 186 -9.56 22.49 10.21
CA ALA A 186 -10.09 21.14 10.04
C ALA A 186 -11.28 20.89 10.99
N PRO A 187 -12.25 20.06 10.57
CA PRO A 187 -13.35 19.68 11.43
C PRO A 187 -12.84 18.86 12.63
N GLN A 188 -13.46 19.09 13.79
CA GLN A 188 -13.22 18.27 14.96
C GLN A 188 -13.79 16.87 14.73
N VAL A 189 -13.23 15.87 15.40
CA VAL A 189 -13.69 14.49 15.28
C VAL A 189 -14.16 13.98 16.64
N ARG A 190 -15.42 13.59 16.73
CA ARG A 190 -16.01 13.00 17.93
C ARG A 190 -16.14 11.50 17.78
N ILE A 191 -15.54 10.75 18.70
CA ILE A 191 -15.55 9.28 18.69
C ILE A 191 -16.51 8.77 19.77
N ASN A 192 -17.50 7.97 19.40
CA ASN A 192 -18.48 7.36 20.30
C ASN A 192 -18.65 5.84 20.07
N GLY A 193 -19.50 5.20 20.88
CA GLY A 193 -19.71 3.74 20.86
C GLY A 193 -18.75 2.98 21.79
N HIS A 194 -18.27 1.80 21.36
CA HIS A 194 -17.41 0.91 22.13
C HIS A 194 -15.94 1.39 22.17
N VAL A 195 -15.71 2.59 22.71
CA VAL A 195 -14.39 3.25 22.78
C VAL A 195 -13.35 2.52 23.63
N ALA A 196 -13.81 1.72 24.60
CA ALA A 196 -12.96 0.92 25.47
C ALA A 196 -12.63 -0.47 24.89
N ALA A 197 -13.12 -0.81 23.70
CA ALA A 197 -12.89 -2.10 23.08
C ALA A 197 -11.40 -2.38 22.87
N ARG A 198 -10.99 -3.61 23.18
CA ARG A 198 -9.65 -4.13 22.93
C ARG A 198 -9.74 -5.58 22.47
N PHE A 199 -9.12 -5.90 21.35
CA PHE A 199 -9.12 -7.25 20.80
C PHE A 199 -7.90 -7.49 19.92
N PRO A 200 -7.54 -8.76 19.64
CA PRO A 200 -6.49 -9.08 18.69
C PRO A 200 -6.87 -8.68 17.26
N PHE A 201 -6.02 -7.90 16.59
CA PHE A 201 -6.28 -7.47 15.21
C PHE A 201 -4.99 -7.12 14.45
N ILE A 202 -5.04 -7.13 13.11
CA ILE A 202 -3.95 -6.65 12.25
C ILE A 202 -4.16 -5.16 11.97
N PRO A 203 -3.30 -4.23 12.44
CA PRO A 203 -3.49 -2.79 12.23
C PRO A 203 -3.24 -2.33 10.80
N MET A 204 -2.41 -3.04 10.03
CA MET A 204 -1.95 -2.58 8.70
C MET A 204 -3.09 -2.21 7.72
N PRO A 205 -4.19 -2.96 7.59
CA PRO A 205 -5.34 -2.54 6.78
C PRO A 205 -5.99 -1.24 7.27
N LEU A 206 -6.11 -1.06 8.59
CA LEU A 206 -6.65 0.16 9.18
C LEU A 206 -5.70 1.35 8.95
N ASP A 207 -4.39 1.12 8.95
CA ASP A 207 -3.38 2.13 8.63
C ASP A 207 -3.47 2.65 7.19
N TYR A 208 -4.09 1.90 6.27
CA TYR A 208 -4.39 2.37 4.92
C TYR A 208 -5.79 2.98 4.82
N ILE A 209 -6.82 2.27 5.30
CA ILE A 209 -8.23 2.64 5.09
C ILE A 209 -8.60 3.93 5.84
N LEU A 210 -8.23 4.04 7.12
CA LEU A 210 -8.66 5.17 7.97
C LEU A 210 -8.21 6.53 7.42
N PRO A 211 -6.93 6.77 7.08
CA PRO A 211 -6.53 8.07 6.55
C PRO A 211 -7.20 8.38 5.21
N GLU A 212 -7.47 7.40 4.34
CA GLU A 212 -8.20 7.65 3.08
C GLU A 212 -9.64 8.10 3.33
N LEU A 213 -10.37 7.42 4.23
CA LEU A 213 -11.75 7.80 4.56
C LEU A 213 -11.82 9.16 5.29
N LEU A 214 -10.89 9.41 6.23
CA LEU A 214 -10.84 10.66 6.98
C LEU A 214 -10.51 11.86 6.10
N LYS A 215 -9.53 11.72 5.19
CA LYS A 215 -9.22 12.77 4.21
C LYS A 215 -10.43 13.12 3.35
N ASN A 216 -11.18 12.11 2.88
CA ASN A 216 -12.38 12.33 2.08
C ASN A 216 -13.48 13.07 2.86
N ALA A 217 -13.76 12.62 4.09
CA ALA A 217 -14.75 13.25 4.97
C ALA A 217 -14.38 14.71 5.31
N MET A 218 -13.12 14.95 5.66
CA MET A 218 -12.61 16.30 5.97
C MET A 218 -12.67 17.20 4.75
N ARG A 219 -12.21 16.70 3.59
CA ARG A 219 -12.27 17.43 2.32
C ARG A 219 -13.70 17.84 1.98
N ALA A 220 -14.64 16.90 1.98
CA ALA A 220 -16.04 17.18 1.68
C ALA A 220 -16.65 18.22 2.65
N THR A 221 -16.30 18.12 3.93
CA THR A 221 -16.77 19.07 4.95
C THR A 221 -16.22 20.49 4.72
N MET A 222 -14.91 20.62 4.43
CA MET A 222 -14.31 21.93 4.17
C MET A 222 -14.81 22.55 2.87
N GLU A 223 -14.89 21.76 1.78
CA GLU A 223 -15.31 22.24 0.45
C GLU A 223 -16.81 22.63 0.40
N SER A 224 -17.65 22.06 1.27
CA SER A 224 -19.06 22.43 1.39
C SER A 224 -19.32 23.65 2.30
N HIS A 225 -18.31 24.08 3.07
CA HIS A 225 -18.42 25.17 4.05
C HIS A 225 -17.40 26.29 3.78
N LEU A 226 -17.14 26.60 2.50
CA LEU A 226 -16.17 27.62 2.09
C LEU A 226 -16.47 29.02 2.65
N ASP A 227 -17.74 29.33 2.91
CA ASP A 227 -18.15 30.62 3.47
C ASP A 227 -17.91 30.72 4.98
N THR A 228 -17.75 29.59 5.68
CA THR A 228 -17.57 29.52 7.14
C THR A 228 -16.44 28.55 7.53
N PRO A 229 -15.21 28.74 7.01
CA PRO A 229 -14.11 27.79 7.20
C PRO A 229 -13.68 27.64 8.66
N TYR A 230 -13.98 28.63 9.51
CA TYR A 230 -13.68 28.60 10.95
C TYR A 230 -14.73 27.89 11.81
N ASN A 231 -15.92 27.63 11.26
CA ASN A 231 -17.03 27.00 11.97
C ASN A 231 -17.65 25.88 11.11
N VAL A 232 -16.91 24.78 11.01
CA VAL A 232 -17.31 23.59 10.26
C VAL A 232 -17.86 22.52 11.21
N PRO A 233 -18.85 21.71 10.76
CA PRO A 233 -19.43 20.66 11.58
C PRO A 233 -18.46 19.53 11.90
N ASP A 234 -18.62 18.93 13.08
CA ASP A 234 -17.82 17.79 13.52
C ASP A 234 -18.06 16.53 12.66
N ILE A 235 -16.99 15.79 12.39
CA ILE A 235 -17.07 14.42 11.87
C ILE A 235 -17.33 13.48 13.06
N ILE A 236 -18.31 12.60 12.93
CA ILE A 236 -18.70 11.66 13.99
C ILE A 236 -18.24 10.26 13.61
N ILE A 237 -17.42 9.64 14.46
CA ILE A 237 -16.98 8.26 14.29
C ILE A 237 -17.64 7.38 15.36
N THR A 238 -18.37 6.36 14.93
CA THR A 238 -19.01 5.39 15.82
C THR A 238 -18.31 4.05 15.71
N ILE A 239 -17.81 3.54 16.83
CA ILE A 239 -17.20 2.23 16.94
C ILE A 239 -18.24 1.26 17.49
N ALA A 240 -18.57 0.20 16.76
CA ALA A 240 -19.34 -0.92 17.26
C ALA A 240 -18.49 -2.18 17.17
N ASN A 241 -18.21 -2.75 18.34
CA ASN A 241 -17.47 -4.00 18.50
C ASN A 241 -18.44 -5.10 18.96
N ASN A 242 -18.54 -6.20 18.23
CA ASN A 242 -19.33 -7.37 18.60
C ASN A 242 -18.50 -8.67 18.43
N ASP A 243 -19.09 -9.85 18.67
CA ASP A 243 -18.35 -11.13 18.62
C ASP A 243 -18.00 -11.61 17.19
N ILE A 244 -18.53 -10.95 16.16
CA ILE A 244 -18.42 -11.32 14.75
C ILE A 244 -17.50 -10.33 14.02
N ASP A 245 -17.83 -9.04 14.10
CA ASP A 245 -17.14 -7.97 13.40
C ASP A 245 -16.93 -6.69 14.22
N LEU A 246 -15.90 -5.97 13.80
CA LEU A 246 -15.67 -4.58 14.11
C LEU A 246 -16.33 -3.72 13.03
N ILE A 247 -17.18 -2.79 13.45
CA ILE A 247 -17.80 -1.80 12.58
C ILE A 247 -17.31 -0.42 13.00
N ILE A 248 -16.81 0.33 12.02
CA ILE A 248 -16.43 1.74 12.15
C ILE A 248 -17.29 2.53 11.18
N ARG A 249 -18.22 3.33 11.71
CA ARG A 249 -18.97 4.29 10.92
C ARG A 249 -18.29 5.65 11.00
N ILE A 250 -18.02 6.28 9.86
CA ILE A 250 -17.53 7.66 9.75
C ILE A 250 -18.62 8.47 9.09
N SER A 251 -19.15 9.47 9.80
CA SER A 251 -20.26 10.32 9.37
C SER A 251 -19.78 11.77 9.26
N ASP A 252 -19.92 12.34 8.07
CA ASP A 252 -19.60 13.74 7.79
C ASP A 252 -20.85 14.56 7.47
N ARG A 253 -20.67 15.88 7.43
CA ARG A 253 -21.69 16.84 6.97
C ARG A 253 -21.21 17.59 5.74
N GLY A 254 -20.54 16.89 4.84
CA GLY A 254 -19.91 17.42 3.64
C GLY A 254 -20.82 17.52 2.41
N ALA A 255 -22.11 17.85 2.60
CA ALA A 255 -23.14 17.94 1.55
C ALA A 255 -23.46 16.64 0.76
N GLY A 256 -22.74 15.54 1.01
CA GLY A 256 -23.02 14.24 0.39
C GLY A 256 -22.49 14.10 -1.04
N ILE A 257 -22.56 12.88 -1.55
CA ILE A 257 -22.21 12.50 -2.92
C ILE A 257 -23.43 12.70 -3.83
N PRO A 258 -23.32 13.45 -4.96
CA PRO A 258 -24.39 13.59 -5.94
C PRO A 258 -24.83 12.23 -6.51
N HIS A 259 -26.13 12.04 -6.72
CA HIS A 259 -26.70 10.77 -7.23
C HIS A 259 -26.00 10.24 -8.50
N ASP A 260 -25.65 11.12 -9.44
CA ASP A 260 -24.99 10.75 -10.70
C ASP A 260 -23.55 10.22 -10.54
N HIS A 261 -22.97 10.41 -9.36
CA HIS A 261 -21.60 10.02 -9.03
C HIS A 261 -21.53 8.84 -8.06
N VAL A 262 -22.63 8.47 -7.38
CA VAL A 262 -22.63 7.43 -6.33
C VAL A 262 -22.06 6.11 -6.83
N ASP A 263 -22.39 5.69 -8.06
CA ASP A 263 -21.91 4.43 -8.62
C ASP A 263 -20.44 4.50 -9.08
N LYS A 264 -19.94 5.71 -9.36
CA LYS A 264 -18.59 5.95 -9.90
C LYS A 264 -17.53 6.16 -8.81
N VAL A 265 -17.93 6.54 -7.59
CA VAL A 265 -16.96 6.80 -6.50
C VAL A 265 -16.14 5.59 -6.10
N THR A 266 -16.57 4.38 -6.46
CA THR A 266 -15.84 3.13 -6.24
C THR A 266 -15.03 2.68 -7.45
N ASP A 267 -15.01 3.43 -8.55
CA ASP A 267 -14.20 3.12 -9.71
C ASP A 267 -12.77 3.64 -9.54
N TYR A 268 -11.79 2.85 -9.95
CA TYR A 268 -10.40 3.29 -9.98
C TYR A 268 -10.23 4.47 -10.95
N HIS A 269 -9.47 5.49 -10.51
CA HIS A 269 -9.21 6.75 -11.23
C HIS A 269 -10.35 7.76 -11.23
N PHE A 270 -11.53 7.44 -10.68
CA PHE A 270 -12.57 8.44 -10.52
C PHE A 270 -12.20 9.41 -9.37
N THR A 271 -12.19 10.71 -9.65
CA THR A 271 -11.92 11.76 -8.66
C THR A 271 -12.64 13.05 -9.00
N THR A 272 -13.15 13.74 -7.98
CA THR A 272 -13.73 15.08 -8.09
C THR A 272 -12.74 16.18 -7.70
N ALA A 273 -11.45 15.84 -7.54
CA ALA A 273 -10.39 16.78 -7.12
C ALA A 273 -10.08 17.88 -8.15
N GLU A 274 -10.19 17.57 -9.43
CA GLU A 274 -9.85 18.53 -10.49
C GLU A 274 -10.84 19.69 -10.55
N ALA A 275 -12.13 19.43 -10.34
CA ALA A 275 -13.17 20.44 -10.28
C ALA A 275 -12.97 21.41 -9.10
N SER A 276 -12.50 20.93 -7.95
CA SER A 276 -12.21 21.78 -6.78
C SER A 276 -10.97 22.66 -6.97
N ASN A 277 -9.96 22.21 -7.72
CA ASN A 277 -8.74 23.00 -7.97
C ASN A 277 -8.99 24.17 -8.95
N GLN A 278 -10.11 24.16 -9.68
CA GLN A 278 -10.50 25.23 -10.58
C GLN A 278 -11.29 26.35 -9.88
N ASP A 279 -11.73 26.16 -8.63
CA ASP A 279 -12.42 27.22 -7.87
C ASP A 279 -11.40 28.30 -7.44
N PRO A 280 -11.54 29.56 -7.89
CA PRO A 280 -10.61 30.64 -7.53
C PRO A 280 -10.52 30.90 -6.02
N ARG A 281 -11.55 30.53 -5.24
CA ARG A 281 -11.58 30.66 -3.78
C ARG A 281 -10.71 29.62 -3.07
N MET A 282 -10.43 28.51 -3.75
CA MET A 282 -9.62 27.39 -3.25
C MET A 282 -8.15 27.50 -3.63
N ASN A 283 -7.84 28.37 -4.60
CA ASN A 283 -6.51 28.55 -5.16
C ASN A 283 -5.67 29.49 -4.28
N SER A 284 -5.37 29.05 -3.07
CA SER A 284 -4.33 29.70 -2.26
C SER A 284 -3.00 29.55 -3.00
N LEU A 285 -2.50 30.65 -3.57
CA LEU A 285 -1.23 30.78 -4.30
C LEU A 285 0.00 30.17 -3.59
N PHE A 286 -0.10 29.87 -2.28
CA PHE A 286 0.91 29.18 -1.48
C PHE A 286 0.88 27.63 -1.56
N GLY A 287 -0.22 27.00 -1.98
CA GLY A 287 -0.35 25.54 -2.03
C GLY A 287 0.47 24.89 -3.15
N ASN A 288 0.45 25.50 -4.34
CA ASN A 288 1.06 24.92 -5.54
C ASN A 288 2.60 25.00 -5.53
N MET A 289 3.21 25.91 -4.76
CA MET A 289 4.68 26.05 -4.70
C MET A 289 5.33 25.05 -3.71
N VAL A 290 4.58 24.56 -2.71
CA VAL A 290 5.08 23.61 -1.70
C VAL A 290 4.90 22.15 -2.12
N GLU A 291 4.01 21.88 -3.09
CA GLU A 291 3.74 20.53 -3.60
C GLU A 291 4.93 19.89 -4.35
N MET A 292 5.91 20.69 -4.76
CA MET A 292 7.07 20.23 -5.55
C MET A 292 8.39 20.22 -4.77
N GLY A 293 8.46 20.85 -3.59
CA GLY A 293 9.73 21.24 -2.97
C GLY A 293 10.17 20.45 -1.74
N ASN A 294 9.28 20.06 -0.82
CA ASN A 294 9.74 19.47 0.44
C ASN A 294 8.62 18.79 1.25
N SER A 295 8.45 17.47 1.11
CA SER A 295 8.15 16.55 2.23
C SER A 295 7.78 15.15 1.74
N ALA A 296 8.66 14.17 1.94
CA ALA A 296 8.36 12.74 1.82
C ALA A 296 7.34 12.22 2.86
N GLN A 297 6.60 13.09 3.56
CA GLN A 297 5.70 12.77 4.66
C GLN A 297 4.33 13.45 4.61
N SER A 298 4.07 14.38 3.68
CA SER A 298 2.80 15.11 3.61
C SER A 298 2.25 15.08 2.19
N GLY A 299 1.66 13.94 1.80
CA GLY A 299 0.97 13.80 0.51
C GLY A 299 -0.31 14.64 0.41
N PRO A 300 -0.83 14.89 -0.80
CA PRO A 300 -2.02 15.72 -1.01
C PRO A 300 -3.28 15.16 -0.31
N MET A 301 -4.21 16.06 0.05
CA MET A 301 -5.50 15.70 0.70
C MET A 301 -6.37 14.76 -0.15
N HIS A 302 -6.15 14.71 -1.45
CA HIS A 302 -6.77 13.77 -2.37
C HIS A 302 -5.71 13.23 -3.33
N GLY A 303 -5.77 11.94 -3.64
CA GLY A 303 -4.90 11.31 -4.62
C GLY A 303 -5.55 11.19 -6.00
N PHE A 304 -5.06 10.24 -6.79
CA PHE A 304 -5.50 9.95 -8.15
C PHE A 304 -6.80 9.12 -8.24
N GLY A 305 -7.70 9.20 -7.25
CA GLY A 305 -8.95 8.41 -7.26
C GLY A 305 -8.77 6.92 -6.95
N PHE A 306 -7.82 6.58 -6.06
CA PHE A 306 -7.56 5.19 -5.64
C PHE A 306 -8.01 4.87 -4.21
N GLY A 307 -8.31 5.88 -3.39
CA GLY A 307 -8.54 5.72 -1.95
C GLY A 307 -9.72 4.81 -1.61
N LEU A 308 -10.92 5.16 -2.11
CA LEU A 308 -12.14 4.39 -1.88
C LEU A 308 -12.10 2.97 -2.48
N PRO A 309 -11.78 2.76 -3.78
CA PRO A 309 -11.71 1.42 -4.35
C PRO A 309 -10.69 0.52 -3.66
N THR A 310 -9.51 1.05 -3.32
CA THR A 310 -8.47 0.26 -2.65
C THR A 310 -8.87 -0.06 -1.20
N SER A 311 -9.50 0.88 -0.50
CA SER A 311 -10.02 0.64 0.85
C SER A 311 -11.10 -0.44 0.87
N ARG A 312 -12.00 -0.43 -0.12
CA ARG A 312 -13.01 -1.47 -0.31
C ARG A 312 -12.36 -2.83 -0.59
N ALA A 313 -11.41 -2.89 -1.51
CA ALA A 313 -10.68 -4.12 -1.82
C ALA A 313 -9.95 -4.68 -0.60
N TYR A 314 -9.36 -3.84 0.26
CA TYR A 314 -8.76 -4.27 1.53
C TYR A 314 -9.80 -4.83 2.50
N ALA A 315 -10.94 -4.16 2.67
CA ALA A 315 -11.99 -4.64 3.56
C ALA A 315 -12.55 -5.99 3.10
N GLU A 316 -12.85 -6.14 1.81
CA GLU A 316 -13.35 -7.39 1.20
C GLU A 316 -12.31 -8.52 1.27
N TYR A 317 -11.02 -8.21 1.07
CA TYR A 317 -9.94 -9.19 1.19
C TYR A 317 -9.88 -9.83 2.58
N LEU A 318 -10.25 -9.06 3.62
CA LEU A 318 -10.28 -9.49 5.02
C LEU A 318 -11.67 -10.03 5.43
N GLY A 319 -12.52 -10.39 4.45
CA GLY A 319 -13.86 -10.93 4.69
C GLY A 319 -14.85 -9.93 5.27
N GLY A 320 -14.52 -8.64 5.22
CA GLY A 320 -15.37 -7.53 5.63
C GLY A 320 -16.03 -6.82 4.45
N SER A 321 -16.42 -5.56 4.64
CA SER A 321 -17.03 -4.73 3.60
C SER A 321 -16.82 -3.23 3.86
N LEU A 322 -16.91 -2.44 2.80
CA LEU A 322 -16.97 -0.98 2.87
C LEU A 322 -18.20 -0.49 2.10
N THR A 323 -19.15 0.14 2.79
CA THR A 323 -20.39 0.63 2.18
C THR A 323 -20.59 2.11 2.45
N LEU A 324 -21.09 2.85 1.46
CA LEU A 324 -21.36 4.27 1.56
C LEU A 324 -22.87 4.51 1.56
N GLN A 325 -23.33 5.46 2.37
CA GLN A 325 -24.68 6.00 2.36
C GLN A 325 -24.59 7.51 2.26
N SER A 326 -24.93 8.04 1.08
CA SER A 326 -24.95 9.48 0.84
C SER A 326 -26.34 10.06 1.12
N LEU A 327 -26.37 11.15 1.88
CA LEU A 327 -27.54 12.00 2.04
C LEU A 327 -27.24 13.31 1.30
N GLN A 328 -27.56 13.36 0.00
CA GLN A 328 -27.27 14.53 -0.83
C GLN A 328 -27.90 15.80 -0.25
N GLY A 329 -27.11 16.86 -0.15
CA GLY A 329 -27.42 18.11 0.55
C GLY A 329 -27.08 18.12 2.04
N ILE A 330 -26.75 16.97 2.64
CA ILE A 330 -26.50 16.84 4.09
C ILE A 330 -25.09 16.32 4.39
N GLY A 331 -24.70 15.16 3.87
CA GLY A 331 -23.44 14.51 4.25
C GLY A 331 -23.35 13.06 3.80
N THR A 332 -22.26 12.38 4.19
CA THR A 332 -22.03 10.97 3.85
C THR A 332 -21.72 10.14 5.09
N ASP A 333 -22.32 8.96 5.18
CA ASP A 333 -21.97 7.91 6.12
C ASP A 333 -21.19 6.80 5.42
N VAL A 334 -19.99 6.50 5.90
CA VAL A 334 -19.18 5.38 5.45
C VAL A 334 -19.10 4.33 6.53
N TYR A 335 -19.47 3.10 6.20
CA TYR A 335 -19.44 1.95 7.10
C TYR A 335 -18.32 1.01 6.68
N LEU A 336 -17.29 0.90 7.52
CA LEU A 336 -16.24 -0.10 7.41
C LEU A 336 -16.55 -1.26 8.36
N ARG A 337 -16.68 -2.46 7.82
CA ARG A 337 -16.89 -3.69 8.57
C ARG A 337 -15.70 -4.61 8.36
N LEU A 338 -15.14 -5.16 9.44
CA LEU A 338 -13.99 -6.07 9.41
C LEU A 338 -14.22 -7.23 10.39
N LYS A 339 -14.00 -8.47 9.94
CA LYS A 339 -14.18 -9.66 10.80
C LYS A 339 -13.09 -9.77 11.85
N HIS A 340 -13.44 -10.24 13.05
CA HIS A 340 -12.46 -10.55 14.10
C HIS A 340 -11.55 -11.73 13.72
N ILE A 341 -10.33 -11.74 14.27
CA ILE A 341 -9.36 -12.84 14.11
C ILE A 341 -9.76 -14.07 14.94
N ASP A 342 -10.36 -13.82 16.10
CA ASP A 342 -10.78 -14.78 17.12
C ASP A 342 -12.30 -14.78 17.33
N GLY A 343 -13.05 -14.29 16.35
CA GLY A 343 -14.52 -14.23 16.41
C GLY A 343 -15.19 -15.61 16.42
N LYS A 344 -16.50 -15.62 16.67
CA LYS A 344 -17.32 -16.86 16.67
C LYS A 344 -17.46 -17.51 15.29
N GLU A 345 -17.29 -16.75 14.22
CA GLU A 345 -17.31 -17.23 12.84
C GLU A 345 -15.90 -17.58 12.33
N GLU A 346 -15.83 -18.33 11.22
CA GLU A 346 -14.56 -18.61 10.56
C GLU A 346 -13.85 -17.29 10.18
N SER A 347 -12.64 -17.12 10.71
CA SER A 347 -11.78 -15.97 10.41
C SER A 347 -11.47 -15.90 8.91
N PHE A 348 -11.23 -14.69 8.41
CA PHE A 348 -10.75 -14.48 7.06
C PHE A 348 -9.41 -15.18 6.80
N ARG A 349 -9.16 -15.52 5.52
CA ARG A 349 -7.95 -16.22 5.07
C ARG A 349 -7.07 -15.29 4.23
N ILE A 350 -5.80 -15.15 4.63
CA ILE A 350 -4.76 -14.30 4.02
C ILE A 350 -3.86 -15.09 3.07
#